data_AF-A0A4D6XWX5-F1
#
_entry.id   AF-A0A4D6XWX5-F1
#
_cell.length_a   1.000
_cell.length_b   1.000
_cell.length_c   1.000
_cell.angle_alpha   90.00
_cell.angle_beta   90.00
_cell.angle_gamma   90.00
#
_symmetry.space_group_name_H-M   'P 1'
#
loop_
_entity.id
_entity.type
_entity.pdbx_description
1 polymer ?
#
loop_
_entity_poly.entity_id
_entity_poly.type
_entity_poly.pdbx_seq_one_letter_code
_entity_poly.pdbx_strand_id
1 'polypeptide(L)'
;MKNIILLKGNYLNKNLIFFFIILLYINSCSVFEQTKNLLKENNSAKENTNLIFLNFKSAIENIVLEMSHNESIFFSKKISLYINMLNNESHIFLENKKLTNLIRIQIFKKINKFNIIHTNQINKTKKELGLSEDDNFINVNTAILLARNNQATYYLDSKIIINNKLLLLKVKLILVKTGEIIFQKTKNLYYIQNIY
;
A
#
# COMPACT_ATOMS: atom_id res chain seq x y z
N MET A 1 -61.34 -32.60 -47.34
CA MET A 1 -60.61 -31.66 -48.22
C MET A 1 -60.87 -30.23 -47.74
N LYS A 2 -59.96 -29.62 -46.95
CA LYS A 2 -59.86 -28.14 -46.80
C LYS A 2 -58.62 -27.72 -45.97
N ASN A 3 -57.63 -27.24 -46.71
CA ASN A 3 -56.56 -26.26 -46.46
C ASN A 3 -56.05 -25.98 -45.05
N ILE A 4 -54.79 -26.39 -44.84
CA ILE A 4 -53.83 -25.81 -43.90
C ILE A 4 -53.46 -24.41 -44.41
N ILE A 5 -53.77 -23.36 -43.66
CA ILE A 5 -53.30 -22.01 -43.95
C ILE A 5 -52.02 -21.77 -43.14
N LEU A 6 -50.90 -21.80 -43.85
CA LEU A 6 -49.60 -21.28 -43.45
C LEU A 6 -49.72 -19.79 -43.11
N LEU A 7 -49.58 -19.43 -41.82
CA LEU A 7 -49.33 -18.05 -41.43
C LEU A 7 -47.85 -17.71 -41.69
N LYS A 8 -47.66 -17.11 -42.86
CA LYS A 8 -46.44 -16.53 -43.39
C LYS A 8 -46.00 -15.36 -42.52
N GLY A 9 -44.74 -15.37 -42.08
CA GLY A 9 -44.16 -14.32 -41.24
C GLY A 9 -44.31 -12.94 -41.86
N ASN A 10 -45.00 -12.05 -41.14
CA ASN A 10 -45.14 -10.66 -41.54
C ASN A 10 -43.81 -9.94 -41.33
N TYR A 11 -43.34 -9.32 -42.41
CA TYR A 11 -42.24 -8.37 -42.44
C TYR A 11 -42.47 -7.26 -41.42
N LEU A 12 -41.76 -7.31 -40.29
CA LEU A 12 -41.58 -6.17 -39.40
C LEU A 12 -40.96 -5.03 -40.22
N ASN A 13 -41.70 -3.93 -40.33
CA ASN A 13 -41.29 -2.77 -41.11
C ASN A 13 -39.92 -2.29 -40.61
N LYS A 14 -38.92 -2.24 -41.51
CA LYS A 14 -37.52 -1.89 -41.21
C LYS A 14 -37.41 -0.56 -40.44
N ASN A 15 -38.35 0.36 -40.69
CA ASN A 15 -38.45 1.65 -40.03
C ASN A 15 -38.88 1.56 -38.54
N LEU A 16 -39.69 0.57 -38.16
CA LEU A 16 -40.11 0.35 -36.77
C LEU A 16 -38.98 -0.20 -35.90
N ILE A 17 -38.15 -1.10 -36.46
CA ILE A 17 -36.94 -1.60 -35.80
C ILE A 17 -35.93 -0.46 -35.63
N PHE A 18 -35.77 0.39 -36.64
CA PHE A 18 -34.87 1.54 -36.58
C PHE A 18 -35.31 2.55 -35.51
N PHE A 19 -36.62 2.81 -35.38
CA PHE A 19 -37.17 3.67 -34.34
C PHE A 19 -36.96 3.10 -32.93
N PHE A 20 -37.08 1.78 -32.76
CA PHE A 20 -36.81 1.10 -31.48
C PHE A 20 -35.34 1.18 -31.08
N ILE A 21 -34.41 1.05 -32.03
CA ILE A 21 -32.96 1.19 -31.78
C ILE A 21 -32.61 2.64 -31.39
N ILE A 22 -33.24 3.63 -32.03
CA ILE A 22 -33.07 5.05 -31.67
C ILE A 22 -33.63 5.34 -30.27
N LEU A 23 -34.81 4.79 -29.92
CA LEU A 23 -35.39 4.92 -28.58
C LEU A 23 -34.52 4.30 -27.48
N LEU A 24 -33.89 3.15 -27.76
CA LEU A 24 -32.90 2.54 -26.86
C LEU A 24 -31.63 3.39 -26.74
N TYR A 25 -31.19 4.03 -27.82
CA TYR A 25 -30.03 4.94 -27.83
C TYR A 25 -30.27 6.23 -27.02
N ILE A 26 -31.46 6.82 -27.11
CA ILE A 26 -31.81 8.05 -26.37
C ILE A 26 -31.91 7.75 -24.87
N ASN A 27 -32.44 6.58 -24.48
CA ASN A 27 -32.56 6.18 -23.08
C ASN A 27 -31.27 5.67 -22.43
N SER A 28 -30.21 5.43 -23.19
CA SER A 28 -28.90 4.96 -22.67
C SER A 28 -27.88 6.09 -22.44
N CYS A 29 -28.22 7.34 -22.76
CA CYS A 29 -27.36 8.50 -22.54
C CYS A 29 -27.06 8.76 -21.04
N SER A 30 -27.95 8.38 -20.12
CA SER A 30 -27.71 8.54 -18.67
C SER A 30 -26.73 7.53 -18.09
N VAL A 31 -26.68 6.31 -18.63
CA VAL A 31 -25.80 5.22 -18.18
C VAL A 31 -24.35 5.44 -18.63
N PHE A 32 -24.15 6.11 -19.77
CA PHE A 32 -22.82 6.42 -20.31
C PHE A 32 -22.12 7.55 -19.53
N GLU A 33 -22.88 8.49 -18.97
CA GLU A 33 -22.34 9.57 -18.14
C GLU A 33 -21.84 9.05 -16.78
N GLN A 34 -22.60 8.13 -16.18
CA GLN A 34 -22.25 7.50 -14.90
C GLN A 34 -20.99 6.63 -15.01
N THR A 35 -20.84 5.88 -16.10
CA THR A 35 -19.65 5.06 -16.38
C THR A 35 -18.42 5.91 -16.70
N LYS A 36 -18.56 7.03 -17.41
CA LYS A 36 -17.47 8.00 -17.61
C LYS A 36 -16.96 8.57 -16.29
N ASN A 37 -17.85 8.93 -15.36
CA ASN A 37 -17.45 9.49 -14.07
C ASN A 37 -16.74 8.44 -13.19
N LEU A 38 -17.25 7.21 -13.13
CA LEU A 38 -16.59 6.08 -12.46
C LEU A 38 -15.22 5.76 -13.06
N LEU A 39 -15.07 5.77 -14.39
CA LEU A 39 -13.77 5.55 -15.04
C LEU A 39 -12.80 6.71 -14.78
N LYS A 40 -13.29 7.95 -14.73
CA LYS A 40 -12.46 9.15 -14.46
C LYS A 40 -11.99 9.18 -13.00
N GLU A 41 -12.86 8.83 -12.05
CA GLU A 41 -12.51 8.68 -10.63
C GLU A 41 -11.50 7.56 -10.42
N ASN A 42 -11.72 6.37 -11.01
CA ASN A 42 -10.81 5.24 -10.90
C ASN A 42 -9.43 5.54 -11.49
N ASN A 43 -9.37 6.26 -12.62
CA ASN A 43 -8.10 6.68 -13.21
C ASN A 43 -7.37 7.69 -12.33
N SER A 44 -8.07 8.67 -11.77
CA SER A 44 -7.46 9.66 -10.85
C SER A 44 -6.96 9.04 -9.54
N ALA A 45 -7.71 8.08 -8.95
CA ALA A 45 -7.30 7.37 -7.74
C ALA A 45 -6.09 6.46 -8.01
N LYS A 46 -6.04 5.80 -9.16
CA LYS A 46 -4.91 4.98 -9.60
C LYS A 46 -3.66 5.82 -9.91
N GLU A 47 -3.83 6.97 -10.54
CA GLU A 47 -2.73 7.94 -10.78
C GLU A 47 -2.18 8.50 -9.47
N ASN A 48 -3.06 8.87 -8.53
CA ASN A 48 -2.66 9.36 -7.21
C ASN A 48 -1.91 8.30 -6.40
N THR A 49 -2.35 7.04 -6.42
CA THR A 49 -1.65 5.95 -5.73
C THR A 49 -0.29 5.64 -6.36
N ASN A 50 -0.16 5.72 -7.69
CA ASN A 50 1.12 5.60 -8.38
C ASN A 50 2.09 6.74 -8.02
N LEU A 51 1.60 7.97 -7.94
CA LEU A 51 2.43 9.12 -7.56
C LEU A 51 2.86 9.04 -6.09
N ILE A 52 1.96 8.65 -5.17
CA ILE A 52 2.29 8.36 -3.77
C ILE A 52 3.37 7.27 -3.70
N PHE A 53 3.26 6.22 -4.52
CA PHE A 53 4.23 5.14 -4.57
C PHE A 53 5.63 5.60 -5.03
N LEU A 54 5.69 6.42 -6.08
CA LEU A 54 6.95 7.00 -6.57
C LEU A 54 7.61 7.91 -5.52
N ASN A 55 6.82 8.79 -4.90
CA ASN A 55 7.29 9.69 -3.84
C ASN A 55 7.74 8.90 -2.61
N PHE A 56 7.04 7.81 -2.27
CA PHE A 56 7.44 6.89 -1.20
C PHE A 56 8.81 6.26 -1.48
N LYS A 57 9.03 5.76 -2.70
CA LYS A 57 10.32 5.16 -3.08
C LYS A 57 11.46 6.17 -2.91
N SER A 58 11.31 7.38 -3.45
CA SER A 58 12.31 8.45 -3.32
C SER A 58 12.53 8.86 -1.85
N ALA A 59 11.46 8.98 -1.07
CA ALA A 59 11.54 9.31 0.35
C ALA A 59 12.34 8.25 1.14
N ILE A 60 12.07 6.97 0.90
CA ILE A 60 12.82 5.87 1.54
C ILE A 60 14.28 5.84 1.08
N GLU A 61 14.56 6.01 -0.22
CA GLU A 61 15.94 6.07 -0.71
C GLU A 61 16.75 7.16 0.00
N ASN A 62 16.16 8.34 0.17
CA ASN A 62 16.77 9.44 0.92
C ASN A 62 16.94 9.11 2.40
N ILE A 63 15.91 8.59 3.07
CA ILE A 63 15.98 8.21 4.49
C ILE A 63 17.08 7.17 4.73
N VAL A 64 17.16 6.14 3.88
CA VAL A 64 18.16 5.07 4.00
C VAL A 64 19.57 5.60 3.73
N LEU A 65 19.73 6.53 2.79
CA LEU A 65 21.00 7.21 2.56
C LEU A 65 21.41 8.06 3.78
N GLU A 66 20.50 8.82 4.37
CA GLU A 66 20.78 9.57 5.60
C GLU A 66 21.12 8.61 6.77
N MET A 67 20.44 7.47 6.86
CA MET A 67 20.69 6.44 7.86
C MET A 67 22.05 5.78 7.68
N SER A 68 22.53 5.55 6.45
CA SER A 68 23.83 4.91 6.20
C SER A 68 25.03 5.76 6.61
N HIS A 69 24.84 7.08 6.69
CA HIS A 69 25.88 8.04 7.06
C HIS A 69 25.75 8.53 8.50
N ASN A 70 24.79 8.01 9.28
CA ASN A 70 24.59 8.48 10.63
C ASN A 70 25.58 7.82 11.60
N GLU A 71 26.39 8.64 12.26
CA GLU A 71 27.43 8.21 13.21
C GLU A 71 26.88 7.59 14.50
N SER A 72 25.63 7.91 14.88
CA SER A 72 24.98 7.30 16.06
C SER A 72 24.65 5.82 15.86
N ILE A 73 24.69 5.34 14.61
CA ILE A 73 24.36 3.96 14.27
C ILE A 73 25.66 3.15 14.20
N PHE A 74 25.84 2.26 15.17
CA PHE A 74 27.05 1.45 15.25
C PHE A 74 27.06 0.33 14.21
N PHE A 75 27.83 0.51 13.15
CA PHE A 75 28.02 -0.42 12.03
C PHE A 75 29.25 -1.34 12.15
N SER A 76 29.56 -1.82 13.36
CA SER A 76 30.82 -2.53 13.64
C SER A 76 30.83 -4.02 13.28
N LYS A 77 29.67 -4.65 13.02
CA LYS A 77 29.51 -6.07 12.60
C LYS A 77 28.31 -6.24 11.64
N LYS A 78 28.05 -7.46 11.15
CA LYS A 78 26.78 -7.81 10.47
C LYS A 78 25.63 -7.60 11.46
N ILE A 79 24.83 -6.56 11.24
CA ILE A 79 23.79 -6.15 12.19
C ILE A 79 22.48 -6.83 11.84
N SER A 80 21.81 -7.43 12.83
CA SER A 80 20.48 -7.99 12.63
C SER A 80 19.41 -6.90 12.73
N LEU A 81 18.53 -6.81 11.72
CA LEU A 81 17.47 -5.80 11.63
C LEU A 81 16.11 -6.46 11.50
N TYR A 82 15.19 -6.14 12.40
CA TYR A 82 13.78 -6.45 12.25
C TYR A 82 13.04 -5.26 11.61
N ILE A 83 12.27 -5.51 10.57
CA ILE A 83 11.40 -4.52 9.90
C ILE A 83 9.97 -5.02 10.06
N ASN A 84 9.16 -4.29 10.81
CA ASN A 84 7.73 -4.58 10.96
C ASN A 84 6.94 -4.10 9.73
N MET A 85 5.71 -4.59 9.58
CA MET A 85 4.80 -4.07 8.57
C MET A 85 4.61 -2.57 8.74
N LEU A 86 4.66 -1.83 7.64
CA LEU A 86 4.36 -0.41 7.62
C LEU A 86 2.95 -0.17 8.17
N ASN A 87 2.85 0.72 9.16
CA ASN A 87 1.57 1.15 9.68
C ASN A 87 0.98 2.25 8.81
N ASN A 88 -0.27 2.12 8.41
CA ASN A 88 -0.96 3.14 7.64
C ASN A 88 -2.08 3.75 8.48
N GLU A 89 -1.80 4.91 9.07
CA GLU A 89 -2.73 5.72 9.85
C GLU A 89 -3.33 6.86 9.00
N SER A 90 -3.16 6.83 7.68
CA SER A 90 -3.61 7.91 6.77
C SER A 90 -5.04 7.79 6.27
N HIS A 91 -5.76 6.72 6.61
CA HIS A 91 -7.09 6.39 6.08
C HIS A 91 -7.19 6.24 4.54
N ILE A 92 -6.09 6.46 3.80
CA ILE A 92 -5.98 6.21 2.37
C ILE A 92 -5.61 4.75 2.16
N PHE A 93 -6.24 4.08 1.19
CA PHE A 93 -5.86 2.72 0.85
C PHE A 93 -4.44 2.69 0.27
N LEU A 94 -3.55 1.98 0.95
CA LEU A 94 -2.17 1.75 0.53
C LEU A 94 -1.84 0.27 0.73
N GLU A 95 -1.13 -0.32 -0.23
CA GLU A 95 -0.66 -1.69 -0.13
C GLU A 95 0.54 -1.79 0.83
N ASN A 96 0.27 -1.85 2.15
CA ASN A 96 1.31 -1.81 3.19
C ASN A 96 2.39 -2.88 2.99
N LYS A 97 2.04 -4.08 2.55
CA LYS A 97 3.00 -5.16 2.25
C LYS A 97 3.96 -4.78 1.13
N LYS A 98 3.45 -4.16 0.07
CA LYS A 98 4.26 -3.69 -1.07
C LYS A 98 5.20 -2.57 -0.64
N LEU A 99 4.71 -1.61 0.14
CA LEU A 99 5.53 -0.52 0.68
C LEU A 99 6.59 -1.02 1.65
N THR A 100 6.24 -1.96 2.54
CA THR A 100 7.19 -2.61 3.46
C THR A 100 8.29 -3.34 2.69
N ASN A 101 7.94 -4.06 1.63
CA ASN A 101 8.92 -4.74 0.78
C ASN A 101 9.89 -3.76 0.13
N LEU A 102 9.43 -2.58 -0.32
CA LEU A 102 10.33 -1.54 -0.82
C LEU A 102 11.29 -1.05 0.25
N ILE A 103 10.83 -0.84 1.48
CA ILE A 103 11.72 -0.49 2.61
C ILE A 103 12.82 -1.54 2.74
N ARG A 104 12.45 -2.83 2.78
CA ARG A 104 13.42 -3.94 2.88
C ARG A 104 14.44 -3.92 1.74
N ILE A 105 13.98 -3.75 0.50
CA ILE A 105 14.82 -3.70 -0.70
C ILE A 105 15.81 -2.53 -0.64
N GLN A 106 15.34 -1.33 -0.30
CA GLN A 106 16.18 -0.14 -0.28
C GLN A 106 17.23 -0.18 0.83
N ILE A 107 16.85 -0.68 2.01
CA ILE A 107 17.80 -0.91 3.11
C ILE A 107 18.86 -1.92 2.69
N PHE A 108 18.46 -3.07 2.14
CA PHE A 108 19.41 -4.09 1.71
C PHE A 108 20.38 -3.57 0.64
N LYS A 109 19.87 -2.79 -0.33
CA LYS A 109 20.67 -2.22 -1.43
C LYS A 109 21.71 -1.21 -0.97
N LYS A 110 21.40 -0.37 0.03
CA LYS A 110 22.26 0.74 0.45
C LYS A 110 23.08 0.45 1.70
N ILE A 111 22.59 -0.44 2.57
CA ILE A 111 23.23 -0.79 3.83
C ILE A 111 23.40 -2.31 3.88
N ASN A 112 24.36 -2.78 3.10
CA ASN A 112 24.77 -4.19 3.00
C ASN A 112 25.27 -4.79 4.33
N LYS A 113 25.44 -3.99 5.38
CA LYS A 113 25.76 -4.43 6.75
C LYS A 113 24.54 -4.97 7.51
N PHE A 114 23.31 -4.62 7.10
CA PHE A 114 22.09 -5.13 7.73
C PHE A 114 21.70 -6.51 7.20
N ASN A 115 21.61 -7.47 8.10
CA ASN A 115 20.94 -8.74 7.89
C ASN A 115 19.47 -8.61 8.30
N ILE A 116 18.57 -8.52 7.33
CA ILE A 116 17.15 -8.34 7.61
C ILE A 116 16.55 -9.70 8.00
N ILE A 117 15.92 -9.77 9.17
CA ILE A 117 15.28 -10.98 9.66
C ILE A 117 14.16 -11.41 8.70
N HIS A 118 14.12 -12.71 8.41
CA HIS A 118 13.12 -13.31 7.52
C HIS A 118 11.75 -13.42 8.19
N THR A 119 10.68 -13.23 7.42
CA THR A 119 9.30 -13.31 7.93
C THR A 119 9.00 -14.67 8.56
N ASN A 120 9.50 -15.78 8.01
CA ASN A 120 9.30 -17.12 8.58
C ASN A 120 9.86 -17.23 10.00
N GLN A 121 11.00 -16.59 10.26
CA GLN A 121 11.60 -16.56 11.59
C GLN A 121 10.71 -15.79 12.57
N ILE A 122 10.18 -14.64 12.14
CA ILE A 122 9.23 -13.84 12.93
C ILE A 122 7.95 -14.64 13.23
N ASN A 123 7.36 -15.31 12.24
CA ASN A 123 6.14 -16.09 12.42
C ASN A 123 6.34 -17.24 13.40
N LYS A 124 7.48 -17.93 13.32
CA LYS A 124 7.84 -18.96 14.31
C LYS A 124 7.86 -18.38 15.73
N THR A 125 8.51 -17.23 15.93
CA THR A 125 8.53 -16.57 17.24
C THR A 125 7.14 -16.09 17.68
N LYS A 126 6.29 -15.59 16.78
CA LYS A 126 4.91 -15.23 17.12
C LYS A 126 4.17 -16.43 17.69
N LYS A 127 4.26 -17.58 17.02
CA LYS A 127 3.67 -18.84 17.45
C LYS A 127 4.17 -19.28 18.82
N GLU A 128 5.49 -19.21 19.06
CA GLU A 128 6.11 -19.51 20.35
C GLU A 128 5.62 -18.60 21.49
N LEU A 129 5.27 -17.35 21.17
CA LEU A 129 4.74 -16.36 22.12
C LEU A 129 3.20 -16.37 22.21
N GLY A 130 2.51 -17.27 21.52
CA GLY A 130 1.05 -17.31 21.50
C GLY A 130 0.39 -16.13 20.78
N LEU A 131 1.13 -15.43 19.92
CA LEU A 131 0.63 -14.32 19.10
C LEU A 131 0.05 -14.83 17.78
N SER A 132 -0.98 -14.15 17.28
CA SER A 132 -1.55 -14.43 15.97
C SER A 132 -0.52 -14.22 14.85
N GLU A 133 -0.38 -15.21 13.97
CA GLU A 133 0.48 -15.09 12.79
C GLU A 133 -0.10 -14.09 11.77
N ASP A 134 -1.44 -14.03 11.70
CA ASP A 134 -2.21 -13.23 10.74
C ASP A 134 -2.21 -11.73 11.06
N ASP A 135 -1.93 -11.37 12.32
CA ASP A 135 -1.75 -9.99 12.74
C ASP A 135 -0.42 -9.45 12.17
N ASN A 136 -0.53 -8.89 10.97
CA ASN A 136 0.60 -8.34 10.23
C ASN A 136 1.10 -7.03 10.83
N PHE A 137 0.21 -6.23 11.41
CA PHE A 137 0.58 -5.04 12.16
C PHE A 137 0.65 -5.37 13.65
N ILE A 138 1.72 -4.91 14.27
CA ILE A 138 2.02 -5.15 15.67
C ILE A 138 2.46 -3.83 16.27
N ASN A 139 1.97 -3.50 17.47
CA ASN A 139 2.38 -2.29 18.18
C ASN A 139 3.90 -2.30 18.46
N VAL A 140 4.47 -1.13 18.73
CA VAL A 140 5.93 -0.96 18.93
C VAL A 140 6.46 -1.85 20.06
N ASN A 141 5.73 -2.01 21.16
CA ASN A 141 6.17 -2.80 22.31
C ASN A 141 6.30 -4.29 21.97
N THR A 142 5.27 -4.85 21.32
CA THR A 142 5.27 -6.25 20.88
C THR A 142 6.26 -6.46 19.73
N ALA A 143 6.45 -5.46 18.85
CA ALA A 143 7.48 -5.51 17.81
C ALA A 143 8.90 -5.55 18.40
N ILE A 144 9.19 -4.77 19.45
CA ILE A 144 10.46 -4.82 20.20
C ILE A 144 10.62 -6.17 20.90
N LEU A 145 9.55 -6.73 21.48
CA LEU A 145 9.59 -8.08 22.07
C LEU A 145 9.95 -9.14 21.04
N LEU A 146 9.34 -9.10 19.85
CA LEU A 146 9.68 -10.00 18.74
C LEU A 146 11.12 -9.80 18.27
N ALA A 147 11.58 -8.55 18.18
CA ALA A 147 12.95 -8.21 17.82
C ALA A 147 13.96 -8.82 18.82
N ARG A 148 13.68 -8.72 20.13
CA ARG A 148 14.53 -9.29 21.20
C ARG A 148 14.63 -10.81 21.09
N ASN A 149 13.48 -11.49 20.96
CA ASN A 149 13.45 -12.95 20.82
C ASN A 149 14.13 -13.45 19.54
N ASN A 150 14.22 -12.60 18.51
CA ASN A 150 14.94 -12.87 17.27
C ASN A 150 16.37 -12.33 17.23
N GLN A 151 16.91 -11.89 18.37
CA GLN A 151 18.28 -11.35 18.49
C GLN A 151 18.56 -10.21 17.50
N ALA A 152 17.54 -9.43 17.16
CA ALA A 152 17.70 -8.22 16.36
C ALA A 152 18.49 -7.18 17.16
N THR A 153 19.44 -6.51 16.52
CA THR A 153 20.14 -5.37 17.11
C THR A 153 19.26 -4.13 17.05
N TYR A 154 18.63 -3.92 15.89
CA TYR A 154 17.72 -2.81 15.66
C TYR A 154 16.35 -3.28 15.20
N TYR A 155 15.36 -2.46 15.51
CA TYR A 155 14.00 -2.55 15.03
C TYR A 155 13.71 -1.28 14.21
N LEU A 156 13.19 -1.45 12.99
CA LEU A 156 12.72 -0.35 12.16
C LEU A 156 11.20 -0.24 12.25
N ASP A 157 10.74 0.86 12.85
CA ASP A 157 9.34 1.27 12.82
C ASP A 157 9.11 2.22 11.64
N SER A 158 8.02 1.99 10.90
CA SER A 158 7.64 2.84 9.78
C SER A 158 6.15 3.04 9.74
N LYS A 159 5.74 4.29 9.55
CA LYS A 159 4.32 4.62 9.46
C LYS A 159 4.02 5.76 8.50
N ILE A 160 2.86 5.71 7.89
CA ILE A 160 2.29 6.78 7.08
C ILE A 160 1.15 7.42 7.86
N ILE A 161 1.18 8.73 8.01
CA ILE A 161 0.16 9.51 8.72
C ILE A 161 -0.30 10.67 7.85
N ILE A 162 -1.44 11.26 8.18
CA ILE A 162 -1.82 12.59 7.69
C ILE A 162 -1.56 13.61 8.80
N ASN A 163 -0.94 14.73 8.45
CA ASN A 163 -0.81 15.88 9.33
C ASN A 163 -0.96 17.15 8.49
N ASN A 164 -1.90 18.05 8.84
CA ASN A 164 -2.13 19.31 8.14
C ASN A 164 -2.22 19.15 6.60
N LYS A 165 -3.04 18.22 6.11
CA LYS A 165 -3.21 17.88 4.68
C LYS A 165 -1.95 17.32 3.99
N LEU A 166 -0.88 17.04 4.72
CA LEU A 166 0.30 16.36 4.19
C LEU A 166 0.26 14.88 4.54
N LEU A 167 0.48 14.04 3.53
CA LEU A 167 0.77 12.64 3.72
C LEU A 167 2.26 12.50 4.09
N LEU A 168 2.55 12.01 5.29
CA LEU A 168 3.89 11.95 5.85
C LEU A 168 4.33 10.50 6.08
N LEU A 169 5.52 10.16 5.62
CA LEU A 169 6.23 8.95 6.00
C LEU A 169 7.14 9.25 7.20
N LYS A 170 6.91 8.56 8.32
CA LYS A 170 7.76 8.56 9.50
C LYS A 170 8.51 7.24 9.59
N VAL A 171 9.83 7.32 9.77
CA VAL A 171 10.69 6.14 9.96
C VAL A 171 11.53 6.35 11.21
N LYS A 172 11.61 5.33 12.05
CA LYS A 172 12.41 5.31 13.28
C LYS A 172 13.24 4.03 13.31
N LEU A 173 14.52 4.17 13.65
CA LEU A 173 15.39 3.06 14.00
C LEU A 173 15.54 3.03 15.52
N ILE A 174 15.21 1.90 16.11
CA ILE A 174 15.18 1.69 17.56
C ILE A 174 16.25 0.67 17.93
N LEU A 175 17.10 0.99 18.91
CA LEU A 175 18.03 0.05 19.51
C LEU A 175 17.24 -0.92 20.40
N VAL A 176 17.17 -2.19 19.99
CA VAL A 176 16.30 -3.21 20.62
C VAL A 176 16.65 -3.44 22.10
N LYS A 177 17.94 -3.32 22.42
CA LYS A 177 18.46 -3.50 23.78
C LYS A 177 17.85 -2.49 24.77
N THR A 178 17.78 -1.22 24.40
CA THR A 178 17.34 -0.13 25.29
C THR A 178 15.93 0.37 24.99
N GLY A 179 15.43 0.14 23.78
CA GLY A 179 14.21 0.77 23.27
C GLY A 179 14.41 2.21 22.81
N GLU A 180 15.64 2.72 22.79
CA GLU A 180 15.95 4.09 22.39
C GLU A 180 15.85 4.28 20.88
N ILE A 181 15.34 5.44 20.46
CA ILE A 181 15.31 5.86 19.05
C ILE A 181 16.67 6.48 18.72
N ILE A 182 17.49 5.76 17.95
CA ILE A 182 18.84 6.23 17.56
C ILE A 182 18.84 7.01 16.25
N PHE A 183 17.77 6.88 15.47
CA PHE A 183 17.57 7.60 14.21
C PHE A 183 16.07 7.77 13.96
N GLN A 184 15.67 8.97 13.52
CA GLN A 184 14.31 9.26 13.12
C GLN A 184 14.29 10.25 11.96
N LYS A 185 13.45 9.98 10.97
CA LYS A 185 13.17 10.91 9.87
C LYS A 185 11.70 10.95 9.53
N THR A 186 11.27 12.10 9.02
CA THR A 186 9.93 12.31 8.45
C THR A 186 10.09 12.92 7.06
N LYS A 187 9.37 12.40 6.07
CA LYS A 187 9.37 12.92 4.70
C LYS A 187 7.94 13.09 4.21
N ASN A 188 7.71 14.14 3.42
CA ASN A 188 6.44 14.40 2.79
C ASN A 188 6.32 13.50 1.57
N LEU A 189 5.19 12.80 1.44
CA LEU A 189 4.87 11.95 0.30
C LEU A 189 3.97 12.66 -0.69
N TYR A 190 2.97 13.40 -0.20
CA TYR A 190 1.96 14.02 -1.03
C TYR A 190 1.20 15.11 -0.27
N TYR A 191 0.63 16.07 -1.00
CA TYR A 191 -0.32 17.04 -0.45
C TYR A 191 -1.73 16.66 -0.86
N ILE A 192 -2.61 16.48 0.12
CA ILE A 192 -4.00 16.10 -0.11
C ILE A 192 -4.78 17.39 -0.40
N GLN A 193 -5.04 17.64 -1.68
CA GLN A 193 -5.98 18.66 -2.12
C GLN A 193 -7.39 18.11 -1.88
N ASN A 194 -8.14 18.76 -0.99
CA ASN A 194 -9.51 18.44 -0.54
C ASN A 194 -9.60 17.40 0.59
N ILE A 195 -9.82 17.91 1.81
CA ILE A 195 -10.52 17.17 2.87
C ILE A 195 -11.90 17.82 2.86
N TYR A 196 -12.91 17.12 2.34
CA TYR A 196 -14.32 17.48 2.51
C TYR A 196 -14.79 17.01 3.88
#